data_AF-A0A7Z2PVP9-F1
#
_entry.id   AF-A0A7Z2PVP9-F1
#
_cell.length_a   1.000
_cell.length_b   1.000
_cell.length_c   1.000
_cell.angle_alpha   90.00
_cell.angle_beta   90.00
_cell.angle_gamma   90.00
#
_symmetry.space_group_name_H-M   'P 1'
#
loop_
_entity.id
_entity.type
_entity.pdbx_description
1 polymer ?
#
loop_
_entity_poly.entity_id
_entity_poly.type
_entity_poly.pdbx_seq_one_letter_code
_entity_poly.pdbx_strand_id
1 'polypeptide(L)' 'MFDALRALLAPFWSCSRGRTAAQRDATDRSASPLLIYVAAALFLLLSILVIDLYRDELQALGLVDGAEQVNPVFMSP' A
#
# COMPACT_ATOMS: atom_id res chain seq x y z
N MET A 1 -5.03 -15.05 18.06
CA MET A 1 -4.14 -15.49 16.95
C MET A 1 -3.34 -14.32 16.37
N PHE A 2 -3.96 -13.15 16.14
CA PHE A 2 -3.27 -11.93 15.72
C PHE A 2 -2.16 -11.43 16.67
N ASP A 3 -2.30 -11.64 17.99
CA ASP A 3 -1.27 -11.22 18.96
C ASP A 3 0.02 -12.04 18.87
N ALA A 4 -0.08 -13.34 18.58
CA ALA A 4 1.08 -14.19 18.37
C ALA A 4 1.83 -13.83 17.08
N LEU A 5 1.08 -13.49 16.01
CA LEU A 5 1.65 -12.97 14.77
C LEU A 5 2.36 -11.63 15.00
N ARG A 6 1.75 -10.72 15.79
CA ARG A 6 2.37 -9.46 16.20
C ARG A 6 3.64 -9.67 17.02
N ALA A 7 3.66 -10.65 17.94
CA ALA A 7 4.83 -10.96 18.74
C ALA A 7 6.01 -11.47 17.89
N LEU A 8 5.73 -12.26 16.84
CA LEU A 8 6.73 -12.72 15.87
C LEU A 8 7.29 -11.59 14.99
N LEU A 9 6.47 -10.59 14.66
CA LEU A 9 6.86 -9.44 13.84
C LEU A 9 7.48 -8.29 14.65
N ALA A 10 7.27 -8.25 15.97
CA ALA A 10 7.83 -7.26 16.88
C ALA A 10 9.37 -7.11 16.79
N PRO A 11 10.18 -8.19 16.79
CA PRO A 11 11.63 -8.05 16.67
C PRO A 11 12.08 -7.48 15.32
N PHE A 12 11.37 -7.77 14.23
CA PHE A 12 11.66 -7.20 12.91
C PHE A 12 11.42 -5.69 12.90
N TRP A 13 10.33 -5.24 13.52
CA TRP A 13 10.01 -3.82 13.67
C TRP A 13 10.98 -3.10 14.61
N SER A 14 11.41 -3.77 15.69
CA SER A 14 12.39 -3.21 16.64
C SER A 14 13.79 -3.11 16.02
N CYS A 15 14.21 -4.09 15.24
CA CYS A 15 15.50 -4.07 14.54
C CYS A 15 15.54 -2.99 13.44
N SER A 16 14.46 -2.87 12.68
CA SER A 16 14.26 -1.77 11.72
C SER A 16 14.32 -0.42 12.42
N ARG A 17 13.61 -0.26 13.54
CA ARG A 17 13.56 1.00 14.30
C ARG A 17 14.92 1.35 14.93
N GLY A 18 15.64 0.37 15.45
CA GLY A 18 16.99 0.53 16.00
C GLY A 18 18.00 1.03 14.96
N ARG A 19 17.94 0.50 13.73
CA ARG A 19 18.75 1.04 12.62
C ARG A 19 18.35 2.46 12.24
N THR A 20 17.06 2.79 12.22
CA THR A 20 16.62 4.17 11.95
C THR A 20 17.00 5.16 13.06
N ALA A 21 17.08 4.72 14.31
CA ALA A 21 17.51 5.55 15.44
C ALA A 21 19.02 5.80 15.41
N ALA A 22 19.83 4.77 15.20
CA ALA A 22 21.27 4.91 15.00
C ALA A 22 21.61 5.71 13.72
N GLN A 23 20.78 5.60 12.69
CA GLN A 23 20.94 6.38 11.46
C GLN A 23 20.48 7.84 11.62
N ARG A 24 19.52 8.15 12.51
CA ARG A 24 19.11 9.53 12.82
C ARG A 24 20.23 10.35 13.47
N ASP A 25 21.01 9.77 14.36
CA ASP A 25 22.16 10.46 14.97
C ASP A 25 23.30 10.75 13.97
N ALA A 26 23.42 9.93 12.92
CA ALA A 26 24.37 10.19 11.82
C ALA A 26 23.78 11.06 10.68
N THR A 27 22.46 11.29 10.69
CA THR A 27 21.71 11.88 9.56
C THR A 27 20.87 13.07 10.03
N ASP A 28 21.53 14.08 10.60
CA ASP A 28 21.06 15.47 10.54
C ASP A 28 21.25 16.02 9.10
N ARG A 29 20.80 15.27 8.11
CA ARG A 29 20.97 15.59 6.70
C ARG A 29 19.78 15.04 5.95
N SER A 30 18.78 15.92 5.79
CA SER A 30 17.67 15.86 4.84
C SER A 30 17.46 14.50 4.18
N ALA A 31 16.37 13.81 4.54
CA ALA A 31 15.95 12.59 3.85
C ALA A 31 16.15 12.78 2.33
N SER A 32 17.00 11.93 1.73
CA SER A 32 17.36 12.07 0.32
C SER A 32 16.08 12.22 -0.50
N PRO A 33 15.93 13.24 -1.35
CA PRO A 33 14.73 13.45 -2.15
C PRO A 33 14.33 12.18 -2.93
N LEU A 34 15.31 11.38 -3.33
CA LEU A 34 15.12 10.09 -3.96
C LEU A 34 14.32 9.10 -3.09
N LEU A 35 14.58 9.07 -1.78
CA LEU A 35 13.84 8.22 -0.85
C LEU A 35 12.37 8.62 -0.76
N ILE A 36 12.09 9.92 -0.85
CA ILE A 36 10.72 10.45 -0.88
C ILE A 36 10.02 10.00 -2.17
N TYR A 37 10.67 10.14 -3.32
CA TYR A 37 10.13 9.66 -4.59
C TYR A 37 9.87 8.15 -4.58
N VAL A 38 10.82 7.36 -4.07
CA VAL A 38 10.66 5.91 -3.95
C VAL A 38 9.51 5.55 -3.01
N ALA A 39 9.41 6.20 -1.85
CA ALA A 39 8.31 5.97 -0.91
C ALA A 39 6.95 6.33 -1.53
N ALA A 40 6.86 7.46 -2.24
CA ALA A 40 5.64 7.87 -2.94
C ALA A 40 5.26 6.88 -4.06
N ALA A 41 6.23 6.41 -4.86
CA ALA A 41 5.99 5.42 -5.91
C ALA A 41 5.52 4.08 -5.33
N LEU A 42 6.15 3.61 -4.26
CA LEU A 42 5.73 2.38 -3.56
C LEU A 42 4.33 2.53 -2.95
N PHE A 43 4.03 3.68 -2.35
CA PHE A 43 2.70 3.97 -1.82
C PHE A 43 1.62 3.96 -2.92
N LEU A 44 1.93 4.53 -4.08
CA LEU A 44 1.04 4.53 -5.25
C LEU A 44 0.79 3.11 -5.75
N LEU A 45 1.85 2.31 -5.94
CA LEU A 45 1.77 0.91 -6.37
C LEU A 45 0.93 0.07 -5.40
N LEU A 46 1.16 0.21 -4.10
CA LEU A 46 0.38 -0.49 -3.08
C LEU A 46 -1.08 -0.05 -3.08
N SER A 47 -1.34 1.25 -3.25
CA SER A 47 -2.71 1.77 -3.34
C SER A 47 -3.46 1.14 -4.52
N ILE A 48 -2.83 1.07 -5.69
CA ILE A 48 -3.42 0.42 -6.88
C ILE A 48 -3.72 -1.05 -6.59
N LEU A 49 -2.76 -1.78 -6.00
CA LEU A 49 -2.93 -3.20 -5.67
C LEU A 49 -4.08 -3.42 -4.67
N VAL A 50 -4.19 -2.57 -3.65
CA VAL A 50 -5.29 -2.65 -2.67
C VAL A 50 -6.63 -2.36 -3.34
N ILE A 51 -6.71 -1.33 -4.18
CA ILE A 51 -7.94 -1.01 -4.92
C ILE A 51 -8.34 -2.16 -5.84
N ASP A 52 -7.39 -2.80 -6.52
CA ASP A 52 -7.65 -3.95 -7.39
C ASP A 52 -8.15 -5.17 -6.58
N LEU A 53 -7.52 -5.45 -5.44
CA LEU A 53 -7.91 -6.56 -4.55
C LEU A 53 -9.33 -6.41 -4.00
N TYR A 54 -9.70 -5.18 -3.62
CA TYR A 54 -11.02 -4.90 -3.05
C TYR A 54 -12.00 -4.30 -4.08
N ARG A 55 -11.68 -4.37 -5.37
CA ARG A 55 -12.44 -3.67 -6.40
C ARG A 55 -13.92 -4.03 -6.41
N ASP A 56 -14.23 -5.31 -6.21
CA ASP A 56 -15.61 -5.80 -6.14
C ASP A 56 -16.37 -5.23 -4.93
N GLU A 57 -15.71 -5.10 -3.79
CA GLU A 57 -16.28 -4.50 -2.57
C GLU A 57 -16.43 -2.98 -2.72
N LEU A 58 -15.45 -2.29 -3.32
CA LEU A 58 -15.55 -0.87 -3.65
C LEU A 58 -16.65 -0.59 -4.67
N GLN A 59 -16.85 -1.49 -5.64
CA GLN A 59 -17.95 -1.42 -6.59
C GLN A 59 -19.30 -1.63 -5.89
N ALA A 60 -19.39 -2.59 -4.96
CA ALA A 60 -20.59 -2.80 -4.15
C ALA A 60 -20.94 -1.58 -3.27
N LEU A 61 -19.92 -0.82 -2.84
CA LEU A 61 -20.08 0.44 -2.10
C LEU A 61 -20.33 1.67 -3.00
N GLY A 62 -20.35 1.50 -4.33
CA GLY A 62 -20.52 2.59 -5.30
C GLY A 62 -19.35 3.58 -5.36
N LEU A 63 -18.19 3.21 -4.81
CA LEU A 63 -16.96 4.02 -4.78
C LEU A 63 -16.13 3.87 -6.06
N VAL A 64 -16.35 2.78 -6.78
CA VAL A 64 -15.81 2.53 -8.11
C VAL A 64 -17.00 2.37 -9.04
N ASP A 65 -17.11 3.26 -10.03
CA ASP A 65 -18.04 3.07 -11.14
C ASP A 65 -17.64 1.74 -11.79
N GLY A 66 -18.50 0.73 -11.61
CA GLY A 66 -18.27 -0.59 -12.14
C GLY A 66 -18.04 -0.41 -13.63
N ALA A 67 -16.82 -0.76 -14.10
CA ALA A 67 -16.54 -0.82 -15.52
C ALA A 67 -17.74 -1.50 -16.13
N GLU A 68 -18.45 -0.74 -16.96
CA GLU A 68 -19.79 -1.07 -17.40
C GLU A 68 -19.86 -2.57 -17.61
N GLN A 69 -20.86 -3.23 -17.01
CA GLN A 69 -21.40 -4.39 -17.68
C GLN A 69 -21.74 -3.88 -19.07
N VAL A 70 -20.81 -4.06 -20.02
CA VAL A 70 -21.01 -3.80 -21.43
C VAL A 70 -22.29 -4.53 -21.72
N ASN A 71 -23.38 -3.77 -21.81
CA ASN A 71 -24.69 -4.35 -21.84
C ASN A 71 -24.69 -5.27 -23.06
N PRO A 72 -24.90 -6.59 -22.90
CA PRO A 72 -24.80 -7.52 -24.03
C PRO A 72 -25.77 -7.17 -25.16
N VAL A 73 -26.71 -6.24 -24.94
CA VAL A 73 -27.53 -5.60 -25.97
C VAL A 73 -26.71 -4.91 -27.08
N PHE A 74 -25.47 -4.48 -26.81
CA PHE A 74 -24.55 -3.89 -27.81
C PHE A 74 -23.63 -4.93 -28.47
N MET A 75 -23.76 -6.23 -28.16
CA MET A 75 -22.99 -7.34 -28.75
C MET A 75 -23.81 -8.21 -29.73
N SER A 76 -24.93 -7.70 -30.26
CA SER A 76 -25.70 -8.34 -31.34
C SER A 76 -25.52 -7.54 -32.65
N PRO A 77 -25.40 -8.21 -33.83
CA PRO A 77 -24.93 -7.61 -35.08
C PRO A 77 -25.79 -6.46 -35.63
#